data_AF-A0A4P5XRW9-F1
#
_entry.id   AF-A0A4P5XRW9-F1
#
_cell.length_a   1.000
_cell.length_b   1.000
_cell.length_c   1.000
_cell.angle_alpha   90.00
_cell.angle_beta   90.00
_cell.angle_gamma   90.00
#
_symmetry.space_group_name_H-M   'P 1'
#
loop_
_entity.id
_entity.type
_entity.pdbx_description
1 polymer ?
#
loop_
_entity_poly.entity_id
_entity_poly.type
_entity_poly.pdbx_seq_one_letter_code
_entity_poly.pdbx_strand_id
1 'polypeptide(L)'
;MQEVTGLARRVEWQVPFMADPVVAGFKKNGACSIYFGAEPVLQFDPAGRLRRAFFEGFLFRTQGATLARLQRNRTANESQLVRHDLTDCELATFRVQACSWLRQLLQAIDLGQAARLRQVPEGDDVILDLCAALRTALADGLPLAATLPGKR
;
A
#
# COMPACT_ATOMS: atom_id res chain seq x y z
N MET A 1 11.31 -14.04 -5.27
CA MET A 1 11.05 -12.65 -5.70
C MET A 1 9.62 -12.60 -6.23
N GLN A 2 8.67 -12.00 -5.49
CA GLN A 2 7.31 -11.85 -6.02
C GLN A 2 7.33 -10.82 -7.15
N GLU A 3 6.97 -11.25 -8.34
CA GLU A 3 6.97 -10.41 -9.53
C GLU A 3 5.77 -9.43 -9.44
N VAL A 4 6.05 -8.16 -9.13
CA VAL A 4 5.04 -7.09 -9.08
C VAL A 4 4.65 -6.71 -10.51
N THR A 5 3.85 -7.57 -11.15
CA THR A 5 3.51 -7.55 -12.59
C THR A 5 2.50 -6.47 -13.01
N GLY A 6 2.12 -5.56 -12.10
CA GLY A 6 1.12 -4.52 -12.37
C GLY A 6 1.66 -3.09 -12.46
N LEU A 7 2.92 -2.84 -12.10
CA LEU A 7 3.47 -1.50 -12.01
C LEU A 7 4.30 -1.16 -13.26
N ALA A 8 3.82 -0.17 -14.01
CA ALA A 8 4.46 0.31 -15.24
C ALA A 8 5.73 1.12 -14.94
N ARG A 9 5.69 1.93 -13.89
CA ARG A 9 6.81 2.74 -13.38
C ARG A 9 7.04 2.32 -11.94
N ARG A 10 8.21 1.81 -11.56
CA ARG A 10 8.50 1.33 -10.21
C ARG A 10 9.96 1.44 -9.84
N VAL A 11 10.19 1.47 -8.54
CA VAL A 11 11.51 1.46 -7.92
C VAL A 11 11.51 0.43 -6.80
N GLU A 12 12.64 -0.22 -6.63
CA GLU A 12 12.93 -1.18 -5.57
C GLU A 12 14.08 -0.63 -4.74
N TRP A 13 13.87 -0.54 -3.42
CA TRP A 13 14.84 -0.05 -2.45
C TRP A 13 15.17 -1.11 -1.41
N GLN A 14 16.43 -1.15 -1.01
CA GLN A 14 16.81 -1.68 0.29
C GLN A 14 16.76 -0.54 1.31
N VAL A 15 15.89 -0.66 2.31
CA VAL A 15 15.79 0.29 3.43
C VAL A 15 16.51 -0.34 4.65
N PRO A 16 17.43 0.37 5.33
CA PRO A 16 18.26 -0.23 6.39
C PRO A 16 17.49 -0.90 7.54
N PHE A 17 16.26 -0.44 7.82
CA PHE A 17 15.42 -0.93 8.91
C PHE A 17 14.37 -1.95 8.47
N MET A 18 14.39 -2.37 7.19
CA MET A 18 13.46 -3.35 6.64
C MET A 18 14.24 -4.56 6.13
N ALA A 19 13.81 -5.75 6.52
CA ALA A 19 14.47 -7.00 6.13
C ALA A 19 14.34 -7.23 4.61
N ASP A 20 13.12 -7.06 4.10
CA ASP A 20 12.83 -7.25 2.69
C ASP A 20 12.91 -5.93 1.90
N PRO A 21 13.27 -5.98 0.61
CA PRO A 21 13.20 -4.82 -0.27
C PRO A 21 11.79 -4.23 -0.34
N VAL A 22 11.74 -2.90 -0.37
CA VAL A 22 10.50 -2.15 -0.60
C VAL A 22 10.36 -1.91 -2.09
N VAL A 23 9.27 -2.39 -2.67
CA VAL A 23 8.92 -2.10 -4.07
C VAL A 23 7.76 -1.12 -4.07
N ALA A 24 7.91 0.03 -4.73
CA ALA A 24 6.80 0.94 -4.94
C ALA A 24 6.77 1.48 -6.35
N GLY A 25 5.58 1.90 -6.78
CA GLY A 25 5.43 2.48 -8.10
C GLY A 25 3.98 2.68 -8.51
N PHE A 26 3.82 3.01 -9.78
CA PHE A 26 2.58 3.42 -10.40
C PHE A 26 2.12 2.45 -11.47
N LYS A 27 0.81 2.22 -11.49
CA LYS A 27 0.11 1.58 -12.60
C LYS A 27 -0.08 2.58 -13.74
N LYS A 28 -0.39 2.08 -14.94
CA LYS A 28 -0.69 2.93 -16.11
C LYS A 28 -1.80 3.95 -15.89
N ASN A 29 -2.72 3.68 -14.96
CA ASN A 29 -3.82 4.59 -14.60
C ASN A 29 -3.47 5.58 -13.48
N GLY A 30 -2.20 5.69 -13.09
CA GLY A 30 -1.74 6.60 -12.03
C GLY A 30 -1.90 6.08 -10.61
N ALA A 31 -2.53 4.92 -10.40
CA ALA A 31 -2.67 4.33 -9.07
C ALA A 31 -1.30 3.88 -8.52
N CYS A 32 -0.99 4.30 -7.29
CA CYS A 32 0.25 3.94 -6.61
C CYS A 32 0.07 2.63 -5.80
N SER A 33 1.12 1.82 -5.71
CA SER A 33 1.17 0.68 -4.79
C SER A 33 2.57 0.54 -4.19
N ILE A 34 2.62 0.17 -2.92
CA ILE A 34 3.83 0.05 -2.11
C ILE A 34 3.79 -1.32 -1.43
N TYR A 35 4.86 -2.07 -1.59
CA TYR A 35 5.06 -3.43 -1.09
C TYR A 35 6.26 -3.40 -0.16
N PHE A 36 6.04 -3.64 1.13
CA PHE A 36 7.09 -3.78 2.13
C PHE A 36 7.43 -5.27 2.26
N GLY A 37 8.13 -5.83 1.28
CA GLY A 37 8.29 -7.28 1.15
C GLY A 37 6.97 -7.98 0.81
N ALA A 38 6.62 -9.03 1.56
CA ALA A 38 5.35 -9.75 1.39
C ALA A 38 4.16 -9.00 2.02
N GLU A 39 4.38 -8.38 3.18
CA GLU A 39 3.41 -7.52 3.87
C GLU A 39 4.13 -6.53 4.80
N PRO A 40 3.59 -5.32 5.02
CA PRO A 40 2.33 -4.81 4.47
C PRO A 40 2.39 -4.44 2.98
N VAL A 41 1.23 -4.45 2.33
CA VAL A 41 1.02 -3.89 0.98
C VAL A 41 -0.02 -2.79 1.07
N LEU A 42 0.29 -1.60 0.56
CA LEU A 42 -0.63 -0.46 0.51
C LEU A 42 -0.91 -0.08 -0.94
N GLN A 43 -2.18 0.06 -1.30
CA GLN A 43 -2.61 0.40 -2.65
C GLN A 43 -3.50 1.63 -2.63
N PHE A 44 -3.11 2.65 -3.38
CA PHE A 44 -3.78 3.94 -3.46
C PHE A 44 -4.48 4.11 -4.82
N ASP A 45 -5.49 4.96 -4.84
CA ASP A 45 -6.01 5.49 -6.10
C ASP A 45 -5.11 6.62 -6.64
N PRO A 46 -5.36 7.14 -7.86
CA PRO A 46 -4.55 8.22 -8.43
C PRO A 46 -4.61 9.55 -7.64
N ALA A 47 -5.57 9.71 -6.74
CA ALA A 47 -5.69 10.88 -5.88
C ALA A 47 -4.95 10.68 -4.54
N GLY A 48 -4.16 9.60 -4.39
CA GLY A 48 -3.41 9.32 -3.17
C GLY A 48 -4.28 8.76 -2.03
N ARG A 49 -5.53 8.38 -2.30
CA ARG A 49 -6.43 7.84 -1.27
C ARG A 49 -6.29 6.33 -1.17
N LEU A 50 -6.22 5.81 0.06
CA LEU A 50 -6.08 4.39 0.30
C LEU A 50 -7.30 3.62 -0.22
N ARG A 51 -7.03 2.68 -1.12
CA ARG A 51 -8.04 1.86 -1.77
C ARG A 51 -8.09 0.45 -1.18
N ARG A 52 -6.91 -0.14 -0.97
CA ARG A 52 -6.75 -1.51 -0.44
C ARG A 52 -5.46 -1.61 0.36
N ALA A 53 -5.45 -2.49 1.35
CA ALA A 53 -4.22 -2.88 2.03
C ALA A 53 -4.21 -4.39 2.25
N PHE A 54 -3.02 -4.97 2.38
CA PHE A 54 -2.83 -6.35 2.85
C PHE A 54 -1.85 -6.32 4.01
N PHE A 55 -2.28 -6.81 5.17
CA PHE A 55 -1.51 -6.76 6.41
C PHE A 55 -2.04 -7.83 7.38
N GLU A 56 -1.15 -8.47 8.14
CA GLU A 56 -1.47 -9.57 9.07
C GLU A 56 -2.26 -10.70 8.40
N GLY A 57 -1.95 -11.01 7.14
CA GLY A 57 -2.67 -12.02 6.37
C GLY A 57 -4.10 -11.64 5.94
N PHE A 58 -4.56 -10.42 6.25
CA PHE A 58 -5.90 -9.95 5.90
C PHE A 58 -5.90 -8.98 4.72
N LEU A 59 -6.92 -9.07 3.88
CA LEU A 59 -7.18 -8.10 2.82
C LEU A 59 -8.15 -7.03 3.31
N PHE A 60 -7.70 -5.79 3.37
CA PHE A 60 -8.50 -4.62 3.68
C PHE A 60 -8.94 -3.90 2.41
N ARG A 61 -10.20 -3.47 2.36
CA ARG A 61 -10.80 -2.73 1.23
C ARG A 61 -11.59 -1.53 1.73
N THR A 62 -11.41 -0.37 1.10
CA THR A 62 -12.22 0.80 1.44
C THR A 62 -13.72 0.58 1.21
N GLN A 63 -14.52 1.09 2.15
CA GLN A 63 -15.97 1.26 2.10
C GLN A 63 -16.35 2.75 2.04
N GLY A 64 -15.43 3.61 1.62
CA GLY A 64 -15.60 5.06 1.60
C GLY A 64 -15.26 5.69 2.95
N ALA A 65 -16.01 5.34 4.00
CA ALA A 65 -15.81 5.88 5.35
C ALA A 65 -14.90 5.03 6.25
N THR A 66 -14.84 3.71 6.01
CA THR A 66 -14.03 2.75 6.79
C THR A 66 -13.34 1.73 5.88
N LEU A 67 -12.60 0.79 6.48
CA LEU A 67 -12.03 -0.37 5.81
C LEU A 67 -12.82 -1.63 6.18
N ALA A 68 -13.14 -2.45 5.18
CA ALA A 68 -13.62 -3.81 5.39
C ALA A 68 -12.43 -4.77 5.37
N ARG A 69 -12.23 -5.48 6.49
CA ARG A 69 -11.32 -6.64 6.58
C ARG A 69 -12.01 -7.85 5.97
N LEU A 70 -11.33 -8.51 5.04
CA LEU A 70 -11.79 -9.71 4.37
C LEU A 70 -10.89 -10.90 4.76
N GLN A 71 -11.50 -11.92 5.34
CA GLN A 71 -10.86 -13.18 5.68
C GLN A 71 -11.51 -14.30 4.88
N ARG A 72 -10.69 -15.12 4.21
CA ARG A 72 -11.17 -16.35 3.57
C ARG A 72 -11.00 -17.50 4.55
N ASN A 73 -12.10 -17.97 5.12
CA ASN A 73 -12.12 -19.22 5.87
C ASN A 73 -12.36 -20.35 4.90
N ARG A 74 -11.34 -21.18 4.67
CA ARG A 74 -11.49 -22.44 3.94
C ARG A 74 -11.81 -23.52 4.94
N THR A 75 -13.01 -24.07 4.87
CA THR A 75 -13.36 -25.34 5.52
C THR A 75 -13.18 -26.48 4.51
N ALA A 76 -13.24 -27.73 4.97
CA ALA A 76 -13.05 -28.90 4.10
C ALA A 76 -14.04 -28.96 2.92
N ASN A 77 -15.21 -28.29 3.04
CA ASN A 77 -16.28 -28.35 2.07
C ASN A 77 -16.60 -27.00 1.40
N GLU A 78 -16.22 -25.86 1.97
CA GLU A 78 -16.55 -24.53 1.42
C GLU A 78 -15.51 -23.46 1.74
N SER A 79 -15.42 -22.43 0.89
CA SER A 79 -14.69 -21.20 1.21
C SER A 79 -15.69 -20.10 1.56
N GLN A 80 -15.76 -19.72 2.84
CA GLN A 80 -16.54 -18.59 3.29
C GLN A 80 -15.69 -17.32 3.32
N LEU A 81 -16.20 -16.24 2.73
CA LEU A 81 -15.59 -14.92 2.82
C LEU A 81 -16.23 -14.16 3.98
N VAL A 82 -15.54 -14.13 5.12
CA VAL A 82 -15.96 -13.35 6.28
C VAL A 82 -15.52 -11.90 6.07
N ARG A 83 -16.50 -10.98 6.13
CA ARG A 83 -16.28 -9.54 6.07
C ARG A 83 -16.52 -8.94 7.46
N HIS A 84 -15.56 -8.15 7.93
CA HIS A 84 -15.66 -7.35 9.15
C HIS A 84 -15.30 -5.91 8.83
N ASP A 85 -16.24 -4.98 9.01
CA ASP A 85 -15.96 -3.56 8.83
C ASP A 85 -15.28 -3.04 10.10
N LEU A 86 -14.13 -2.36 9.93
CA LEU A 86 -13.38 -1.83 11.05
C LEU A 86 -14.20 -0.79 11.80
N THR A 87 -14.18 -0.91 13.13
CA THR A 87 -14.63 0.13 14.05
C THR A 87 -13.73 1.37 13.94
N ASP A 88 -14.19 2.51 14.44
CA ASP A 88 -13.41 3.75 14.42
C ASP A 88 -12.06 3.62 15.13
N CYS A 89 -12.02 2.85 16.22
CA CYS A 89 -10.78 2.56 16.97
C CYS A 89 -9.82 1.72 16.14
N GLU A 90 -10.29 0.61 15.55
CA GLU A 90 -9.47 -0.25 14.69
C GLU A 90 -8.96 0.51 13.47
N LEU A 91 -9.80 1.36 12.87
CA LEU A 91 -9.41 2.21 11.74
C LEU A 91 -8.36 3.23 12.14
N ALA A 92 -8.49 3.87 13.30
CA ALA A 92 -7.51 4.82 13.81
C ALA A 92 -6.15 4.14 14.04
N THR A 93 -6.14 2.96 14.67
CA THR A 93 -4.92 2.16 14.85
C THR A 93 -4.28 1.81 13.52
N PHE A 94 -5.07 1.33 12.55
CA PHE A 94 -4.57 1.02 11.21
C PHE A 94 -3.97 2.26 10.52
N ARG A 95 -4.64 3.42 10.60
CA ARG A 95 -4.15 4.67 10.00
C ARG A 95 -2.82 5.11 10.62
N VAL A 96 -2.69 5.07 11.95
CA VAL A 96 -1.44 5.40 12.65
C VAL A 96 -0.31 4.50 12.16
N GLN A 97 -0.57 3.18 12.10
CA GLN A 97 0.42 2.21 11.67
C GLN A 97 0.83 2.41 10.19
N ALA A 98 -0.15 2.57 9.29
CA ALA A 98 0.10 2.80 7.88
C ALA A 98 0.85 4.12 7.62
N CYS A 99 0.48 5.20 8.31
CA CYS A 99 1.22 6.45 8.26
C CYS A 99 2.66 6.29 8.76
N SER A 100 2.88 5.47 9.79
CA SER A 100 4.23 5.17 10.30
C SER A 100 5.12 4.54 9.22
N TRP A 101 4.63 3.49 8.54
CA TRP A 101 5.39 2.83 7.46
C TRP A 101 5.70 3.79 6.30
N LEU A 102 4.72 4.58 5.86
CA LEU A 102 4.91 5.55 4.79
C LEU A 102 5.92 6.65 5.17
N ARG A 103 5.88 7.14 6.41
CA ARG A 103 6.84 8.15 6.91
C ARG A 103 8.25 7.57 7.00
N GLN A 104 8.40 6.34 7.48
CA GLN A 104 9.71 5.68 7.54
C GLN A 104 10.32 5.52 6.15
N LEU A 105 9.52 5.10 5.17
CA LEU A 105 9.98 5.02 3.78
C LEU A 105 10.37 6.38 3.22
N LEU A 106 9.51 7.40 3.38
CA LEU A 106 9.78 8.74 2.88
C LEU A 106 11.04 9.34 3.52
N GLN A 107 11.20 9.17 4.83
CA GLN A 107 12.39 9.64 5.56
C GLN A 107 13.66 8.93 5.10
N ALA A 108 13.61 7.61 4.88
CA ALA A 108 14.76 6.86 4.39
C ALA A 108 15.18 7.31 2.97
N ILE A 109 14.22 7.69 2.12
CA ILE A 109 14.48 8.25 0.80
C ILE A 109 15.07 9.67 0.92
N ASP A 110 14.43 10.54 1.71
CA ASP A 110 14.85 11.94 1.88
C ASP A 110 16.25 12.06 2.52
N LEU A 111 16.61 11.16 3.44
CA LEU A 111 17.94 11.11 4.07
C LEU A 111 18.99 10.38 3.22
N GLY A 112 18.63 9.84 2.05
CA GLY A 112 19.54 9.06 1.21
C GLY A 112 19.98 7.72 1.81
N GLN A 113 19.23 7.21 2.79
CA GLN A 113 19.50 5.93 3.46
C GLN A 113 18.95 4.73 2.68
N ALA A 114 17.93 4.95 1.84
CA ALA A 114 17.37 3.93 0.98
C ALA A 114 18.27 3.66 -0.24
N ALA A 115 18.92 2.51 -0.28
CA ALA A 115 19.73 2.10 -1.42
C ALA A 115 18.83 1.62 -2.56
N ARG A 116 18.90 2.28 -3.72
CA ARG A 116 18.13 1.88 -4.91
C ARG A 116 18.73 0.61 -5.50
N LEU A 117 17.96 -0.48 -5.48
CA LEU A 117 18.35 -1.76 -6.08
C LEU A 117 17.99 -1.82 -7.56
N ARG A 118 16.78 -1.37 -7.91
CA ARG A 118 16.27 -1.42 -9.29
C ARG A 118 15.28 -0.29 -9.54
N GLN A 119 15.19 0.14 -10.80
CA GLN A 119 14.17 1.06 -11.27
C GLN A 119 13.73 0.65 -12.68
N VAL A 120 12.43 0.79 -12.95
CA VAL A 120 11.84 0.50 -14.27
C VAL A 120 10.75 1.54 -14.56
N PRO A 121 10.81 2.30 -15.67
CA PRO A 121 11.92 2.39 -16.62
C PRO A 121 13.13 3.12 -16.02
N GLU A 122 14.33 2.81 -16.51
CA GLU A 122 15.56 3.50 -16.11
C GLU A 122 15.53 4.97 -16.55
N GLY A 123 16.09 5.87 -15.74
CA GLY A 123 16.24 7.30 -16.07
C GLY A 123 14.99 8.17 -15.92
N ASP A 124 13.85 7.58 -15.56
CA ASP A 124 12.59 8.29 -15.30
C ASP A 124 12.53 8.87 -13.87
N ASP A 125 11.79 9.96 -13.66
CA ASP A 125 11.68 10.70 -12.39
C ASP A 125 10.72 10.01 -11.39
N VAL A 126 10.65 8.68 -11.42
CA VAL A 126 9.71 7.87 -10.62
C VAL A 126 9.87 8.12 -9.12
N ILE A 127 11.09 8.40 -8.67
CA ILE A 127 11.38 8.67 -7.25
C ILE A 127 10.74 9.99 -6.81
N LEU A 128 10.88 11.05 -7.62
CA LEU A 128 10.30 12.36 -7.34
C LEU A 128 8.77 12.26 -7.27
N ASP A 129 8.17 11.59 -8.25
CA ASP A 129 6.73 11.33 -8.30
C ASP A 129 6.26 10.49 -7.11
N LEU A 130 7.04 9.49 -6.70
CA LEU A 130 6.69 8.68 -5.54
C LEU A 130 6.74 9.49 -4.25
N CYS A 131 7.76 10.32 -4.04
CA CYS A 131 7.85 11.18 -2.87
C CYS A 131 6.64 12.14 -2.81
N ALA A 132 6.22 12.70 -3.94
CA ALA A 132 5.00 13.50 -4.02
C ALA A 132 3.75 12.68 -3.65
N ALA A 133 3.60 11.48 -4.23
CA ALA A 133 2.46 10.60 -3.95
C ALA A 133 2.41 10.14 -2.48
N LEU A 134 3.55 9.86 -1.86
CA LEU A 134 3.66 9.51 -0.43
C LEU A 134 3.21 10.68 0.45
N ARG A 135 3.63 11.91 0.12
CA ARG A 135 3.20 13.13 0.83
C ARG A 135 1.70 13.36 0.68
N THR A 136 1.13 13.16 -0.51
CA THR A 136 -0.32 13.21 -0.73
C THR A 136 -1.06 12.13 0.06
N ALA A 137 -0.56 10.90 0.08
CA ALA A 137 -1.16 9.81 0.85
C ALA A 137 -1.09 10.03 2.37
N LEU A 138 -0.08 10.78 2.84
CA LEU A 138 0.07 11.18 4.23
C LEU A 138 -0.75 12.42 4.61
N ALA A 139 -1.24 13.18 3.62
CA ALA A 139 -2.11 14.32 3.88
C ALA A 139 -3.35 13.86 4.65
N ASP A 140 -3.82 14.66 5.62
CA ASP A 140 -5.03 14.36 6.41
C ASP A 140 -5.06 12.99 7.11
N GLY A 141 -3.90 12.36 7.33
CA GLY A 141 -3.79 11.12 8.10
C GLY A 141 -4.32 9.87 7.39
N LEU A 142 -4.03 9.73 6.08
CA LEU A 142 -4.38 8.58 5.23
C LEU A 142 -5.85 8.60 4.75
N PRO A 143 -6.18 9.42 3.74
CA PRO A 143 -7.55 9.56 3.26
C PRO A 143 -7.98 8.27 2.58
N LEU A 144 -9.24 7.86 2.77
CA LEU A 144 -9.77 6.64 2.17
C LEU A 144 -10.41 6.95 0.82
N ALA A 145 -10.22 6.06 -0.16
CA ALA A 145 -10.86 6.18 -1.46
C ALA A 145 -12.36 5.83 -1.36
N ALA A 146 -13.14 6.20 -2.37
CA ALA A 146 -14.56 5.83 -2.45
C ALA A 146 -14.77 4.30 -2.38
N THR A 147 -15.95 3.90 -1.91
CA THR A 147 -16.36 2.50 -1.77
C THR A 147 -16.05 1.70 -3.01
N LEU A 148 -15.36 0.57 -2.82
CA LEU A 148 -15.12 -0.32 -3.94
C LEU A 148 -16.38 -1.11 -4.25
N PRO A 149 -16.82 -1.16 -5.52
CA PRO A 149 -17.93 -2.01 -5.90
C PRO A 149 -17.63 -3.46 -5.49
N GLY A 150 -18.63 -4.11 -4.90
CA GLY A 150 -18.62 -5.56 -4.73
C GLY A 150 -18.57 -6.21 -6.11
N LYS A 151 -17.80 -7.28 -6.29
CA LYS A 151 -18.05 -8.16 -7.43
C LYS A 151 -19.40 -8.81 -7.14
N ARG A 152 -20.41 -8.47 -7.95
CA ARG A 152 -21.65 -9.26 -8.05
C ARG A 152 -21.31 -10.61 -8.67
#